data_AF-A0A0D0DVX8-F1
#
_entry.id   AF-A0A0D0DVX8-F1
#
_cell.length_a   1.000
_cell.length_b   1.000
_cell.length_c   1.000
_cell.angle_alpha   90.00
_cell.angle_beta   90.00
_cell.angle_gamma   90.00
#
_symmetry.space_group_name_H-M   'P 1'
#
loop_
_entity.id
_entity.type
_entity.pdbx_description
1 polymer ?
#
loop_
_entity_poly.entity_id
_entity_poly.type
_entity_poly.pdbx_seq_one_letter_code
_entity_poly.pdbx_strand_id
1 'polypeptide(L)'
;MKVHVKHWSAVAQWRWNTGNNDQDDEGDVCGICRVPYEGCCPSCKMPGDDCPLIWGECSHIFHMHCLLKWLGTAPSKQQCPMDRRPWVTAERKIADTSNNPI
;
A
#
# COMPACT_ATOMS: atom_id res chain seq x y z
N MET A 1 16.32 -0.44 41.78
CA MET A 1 17.36 0.28 41.01
C MET A 1 16.68 1.02 39.87
N LYS A 2 16.93 2.33 39.68
CA LYS A 2 16.29 3.16 38.63
C LYS A 2 17.33 3.55 37.58
N VAL A 3 16.99 3.37 36.31
CA VAL A 3 17.83 3.75 35.17
C VAL A 3 17.22 4.99 34.51
N HIS A 4 18.06 5.97 34.15
CA HIS A 4 17.66 7.18 33.45
C HIS A 4 18.31 7.23 32.07
N VAL A 5 17.48 7.31 31.02
CA VAL A 5 17.94 7.54 29.64
C VAL A 5 18.29 9.02 29.50
N LYS A 6 19.53 9.33 29.10
CA LYS A 6 20.01 10.72 28.96
C LYS A 6 19.73 11.30 27.57
N HIS A 7 19.75 10.44 26.55
CA HIS A 7 19.59 10.84 25.17
C HIS A 7 19.07 9.65 24.36
N TRP A 8 18.25 9.93 23.36
CA TRP A 8 17.78 8.95 22.39
C TRP A 8 17.78 9.55 20.99
N SER A 9 18.47 8.89 20.07
CA SER A 9 18.40 9.18 18.64
C SER A 9 17.64 8.03 17.95
N ALA A 10 16.39 8.28 17.58
CA ALA A 10 15.54 7.29 16.91
C ALA A 10 15.72 7.36 15.39
N VAL A 11 15.60 6.21 14.74
CA VAL A 11 15.52 6.07 13.28
C VAL A 11 14.25 5.28 12.98
N ALA A 12 13.50 5.71 11.97
CA ALA A 12 12.28 5.06 11.55
C ALA A 12 12.23 4.95 10.02
N GLN A 13 11.51 3.95 9.54
CA GLN A 13 11.15 3.80 8.14
C GLN A 13 9.62 3.81 8.07
N TRP A 14 9.06 4.57 7.15
CA TRP A 14 7.62 4.54 6.89
C TRP A 14 7.24 3.24 6.19
N ARG A 15 5.99 2.81 6.38
CA ARG A 15 5.39 1.67 5.67
C ARG A 15 3.96 2.01 5.31
N TRP A 16 3.45 1.41 4.24
CA TRP A 16 2.03 1.50 3.93
C TRP A 16 1.18 0.76 4.97
N ASN A 17 0.16 1.44 5.50
CA ASN A 17 -0.87 0.77 6.29
C ASN A 17 -1.88 0.11 5.33
N THR A 18 -1.74 -1.19 5.13
CA THR A 18 -2.57 -2.04 4.27
C THR A 18 -3.72 -2.70 5.04
N GLY A 19 -3.81 -2.51 6.36
CA GLY A 19 -4.80 -3.16 7.22
C GLY A 19 -4.45 -4.59 7.64
N ASN A 20 -3.38 -5.16 7.10
CA ASN A 20 -2.82 -6.43 7.59
C ASN A 20 -2.00 -6.12 8.85
N ASN A 21 -2.47 -6.61 10.00
CA ASN A 21 -1.79 -6.45 11.29
C ASN A 21 -0.80 -7.60 11.58
N ASP A 22 -0.67 -8.53 10.63
CA ASP A 22 0.24 -9.65 10.74
C ASP A 22 1.66 -9.12 10.58
N GLN A 23 2.43 -9.23 11.67
CA GLN A 23 3.84 -8.80 11.77
C GLN A 23 4.80 -9.75 11.04
N ASP A 24 4.26 -10.73 10.31
CA ASP A 24 5.06 -11.69 9.57
C ASP A 24 5.64 -11.00 8.33
N ASP A 25 6.98 -10.98 8.30
CA ASP A 25 7.90 -10.21 7.45
C ASP A 25 7.76 -10.44 5.92
N GLU A 26 6.72 -11.13 5.47
CA GLU A 26 6.36 -11.25 4.05
C GLU A 26 5.61 -9.99 3.61
N GLY A 27 6.36 -8.88 3.59
CA GLY A 27 5.83 -7.55 3.29
C GLY A 27 4.89 -7.54 2.08
N ASP A 28 3.76 -6.85 2.24
CA ASP A 28 2.70 -6.88 1.23
C ASP A 28 3.21 -6.45 -0.16
N VAL A 29 2.95 -7.29 -1.14
CA VAL A 29 3.35 -7.10 -2.54
C VAL A 29 2.15 -6.79 -3.41
N CYS A 30 2.38 -6.01 -4.46
CA CYS A 30 1.37 -5.80 -5.49
C CYS A 30 1.06 -7.11 -6.22
N GLY A 31 -0.21 -7.54 -6.24
CA GLY A 31 -0.63 -8.79 -6.88
C GLY A 31 -0.38 -8.87 -8.40
N ILE A 32 -0.13 -7.73 -9.06
CA ILE A 32 0.15 -7.65 -10.50
C ILE A 32 1.65 -7.71 -10.78
N CYS A 33 2.46 -6.81 -10.20
CA CYS A 33 3.90 -6.74 -10.51
C CYS A 33 4.79 -7.50 -9.52
N ARG A 34 4.23 -8.01 -8.42
CA ARG A 34 4.93 -8.75 -7.36
C ARG A 34 6.09 -8.01 -6.70
N VAL A 35 6.11 -6.68 -6.84
CA VAL A 35 7.05 -5.80 -6.14
C VAL A 35 6.43 -5.37 -4.81
N PRO A 36 7.21 -5.26 -3.72
CA PRO A 36 6.73 -4.71 -2.45
C PRO A 36 6.13 -3.31 -2.62
N TYR A 37 5.13 -2.98 -1.82
CA TYR A 37 4.48 -1.66 -1.89
C TYR A 37 5.39 -0.47 -1.56
N GLU A 38 6.47 -0.71 -0.80
CA GLU A 38 7.50 0.30 -0.52
C GLU A 38 8.38 0.61 -1.74
N GLY A 39 8.33 -0.25 -2.77
CA GLY A 39 9.12 -0.14 -3.98
C GLY A 39 8.39 0.53 -5.13
N CYS A 40 9.14 0.92 -6.16
CA CYS A 40 8.57 1.40 -7.41
C CYS A 40 8.00 0.24 -8.23
N CYS A 41 6.83 0.45 -8.83
CA CYS A 41 6.36 -0.47 -9.87
C CYS A 41 7.33 -0.49 -11.08
N PRO A 42 7.33 -1.53 -11.93
CA PRO A 42 8.27 -1.63 -13.06
C PRO A 42 8.20 -0.51 -14.10
N SER A 43 7.11 0.27 -14.10
CA SER A 43 6.93 1.43 -14.99
C SER A 43 7.47 2.73 -14.41
N CYS A 44 7.86 2.75 -13.12
CA CYS A 44 8.38 3.93 -12.44
C CYS A 44 9.89 3.81 -12.24
N LYS A 45 10.62 4.84 -12.67
CA LYS A 45 12.09 4.86 -12.60
C LYS A 45 12.62 5.36 -11.24
N MET A 46 11.88 6.27 -10.60
CA MET A 46 12.26 6.83 -9.29
C MET A 46 11.07 6.76 -8.34
N PRO A 47 11.32 6.56 -7.03
CA PRO A 47 10.29 6.65 -6.01
C PRO A 47 9.76 8.09 -5.94
N GLY A 48 8.46 8.24 -5.75
CA GLY A 48 7.78 9.53 -5.71
C GLY A 48 6.26 9.39 -5.74
N ASP A 49 5.56 10.52 -5.78
CA ASP A 49 4.09 10.61 -5.70
C ASP A 49 3.37 10.11 -6.96
N ASP A 50 4.11 9.77 -8.02
CA ASP A 50 3.56 9.37 -9.31
C ASP A 50 2.94 7.96 -9.33
N CYS A 51 3.20 7.12 -8.33
CA CYS A 51 2.68 5.75 -8.27
C CYS A 51 2.16 5.37 -6.88
N PRO A 52 1.06 6.01 -6.43
CA PRO A 52 0.46 5.66 -5.16
C PRO A 52 -0.14 4.26 -5.21
N LEU A 53 -0.39 3.71 -4.01
CA LEU A 53 -1.26 2.56 -3.88
C LEU A 53 -2.72 2.96 -4.11
N ILE A 54 -3.49 2.05 -4.68
CA ILE A 54 -4.93 2.20 -4.87
C ILE A 54 -5.65 1.00 -4.24
N TRP A 55 -6.71 1.29 -3.50
CA TRP A 55 -7.53 0.30 -2.80
C TRP A 55 -8.80 0.06 -3.59
N GLY A 56 -9.17 -1.20 -3.75
CA GLY A 56 -10.49 -1.58 -4.23
C GLY A 56 -11.46 -1.71 -3.06
N GLU A 57 -12.76 -1.50 -3.30
CA GLU A 57 -13.81 -1.88 -2.34
C GLU A 57 -13.77 -3.38 -2.02
N CYS A 58 -13.19 -4.18 -2.92
CA CYS A 58 -12.92 -5.59 -2.73
C CYS A 58 -11.70 -5.92 -1.85
N SER A 59 -11.20 -4.93 -1.08
CA SER A 59 -10.02 -4.98 -0.21
C SER A 59 -8.67 -5.32 -0.85
N HIS A 60 -8.62 -5.48 -2.18
CA HIS A 60 -7.35 -5.68 -2.89
C HIS A 60 -6.63 -4.36 -3.15
N ILE A 61 -5.30 -4.38 -3.03
CA ILE A 61 -4.42 -3.21 -3.15
C ILE A 61 -3.45 -3.44 -4.30
N PHE A 62 -3.22 -2.39 -5.09
CA PHE A 62 -2.26 -2.44 -6.20
C PHE A 62 -1.52 -1.11 -6.32
N HIS A 63 -0.36 -1.14 -7.00
CA HIS A 63 0.21 0.09 -7.55
C HIS A 63 -0.73 0.65 -8.63
N MET A 64 -0.97 1.96 -8.61
CA MET A 64 -1.86 2.64 -9.55
C MET A 64 -1.54 2.30 -11.02
N HIS A 65 -0.28 2.43 -11.44
CA HIS A 65 0.12 2.12 -12.82
C HIS A 65 -0.09 0.66 -13.21
N CYS A 66 0.10 -0.27 -12.28
CA CYS A 66 -0.13 -1.68 -12.53
C CYS A 66 -1.61 -1.96 -12.78
N LEU A 67 -2.47 -1.39 -11.95
CA LEU A 67 -3.92 -1.55 -12.09
C LEU A 67 -4.44 -0.88 -13.37
N LEU A 68 -4.09 0.38 -13.62
CA LEU A 68 -4.58 1.10 -14.80
C LEU A 68 -4.16 0.41 -16.10
N LYS A 69 -2.92 -0.10 -16.16
CA LYS A 69 -2.45 -0.91 -17.28
C LYS A 69 -3.26 -2.19 -17.44
N TRP A 70 -3.60 -2.87 -16.35
CA TRP A 70 -4.45 -4.07 -16.38
C TRP A 70 -5.86 -3.76 -16.87
N LEU A 71 -6.53 -2.77 -16.29
CA LEU A 71 -7.89 -2.36 -16.66
C LEU A 71 -7.96 -1.88 -18.13
N GLY A 72 -6.89 -1.29 -18.65
CA GLY A 72 -6.78 -0.92 -20.06
C GLY A 72 -6.75 -2.11 -21.04
N THR A 73 -6.56 -3.35 -20.57
CA THR A 73 -6.58 -4.53 -21.44
C THR A 73 -8.01 -5.03 -21.68
N ALA A 74 -8.31 -5.44 -22.92
CA ALA A 74 -9.63 -5.98 -23.28
C ALA A 74 -10.08 -7.20 -22.45
N PRO A 75 -9.19 -8.15 -22.07
CA PRO A 75 -9.58 -9.30 -21.25
C PRO A 75 -9.97 -8.94 -19.81
N SER A 76 -9.55 -7.78 -19.30
CA SER A 76 -9.79 -7.39 -17.91
C SER A 76 -11.27 -7.16 -17.61
N LYS A 77 -12.07 -6.74 -18.61
CA LYS A 77 -13.48 -6.37 -18.45
C LYS A 77 -13.74 -5.38 -17.30
N GLN A 78 -12.76 -4.52 -16.99
CA GLN A 78 -12.79 -3.60 -15.85
C GLN A 78 -12.96 -4.33 -14.49
N GLN A 79 -12.44 -5.55 -14.38
CA GLN A 79 -12.53 -6.36 -13.17
C GLN A 79 -11.20 -6.38 -12.40
N CYS A 80 -11.31 -6.54 -11.09
CA CYS A 80 -10.19 -6.78 -10.20
C CYS A 80 -9.41 -8.04 -10.65
N PRO A 81 -8.06 -7.97 -10.73
CA PRO A 81 -7.23 -9.12 -11.13
C PRO A 81 -7.35 -10.34 -10.22
N MET A 82 -7.67 -10.15 -8.93
CA MET A 82 -7.62 -11.20 -7.91
C MET A 82 -8.93 -11.94 -7.78
N ASP A 83 -10.06 -11.23 -7.78
CA ASP A 83 -11.38 -11.81 -7.50
C ASP A 83 -12.41 -11.64 -8.62
N ARG A 84 -12.02 -10.96 -9.71
CA ARG A 84 -12.85 -10.74 -10.92
C ARG A 84 -14.15 -9.97 -10.67
N ARG A 85 -14.30 -9.32 -9.52
CA ARG A 85 -15.41 -8.38 -9.29
C ARG A 85 -15.17 -7.08 -10.09
N PRO A 86 -16.22 -6.37 -10.55
CA PRO A 86 -16.05 -5.05 -11.16
C PRO A 86 -15.21 -4.15 -10.26
N TRP A 87 -14.21 -3.49 -10.82
CA TRP A 87 -13.32 -2.64 -10.03
C TRP A 87 -14.02 -1.35 -9.63
N VAL A 88 -13.99 -1.05 -8.33
CA VAL A 88 -14.43 0.22 -7.75
C VAL A 88 -13.35 0.69 -6.78
N THR A 89 -12.87 1.92 -6.97
CA THR A 89 -11.84 2.52 -6.13
C THR A 89 -12.44 2.92 -4.78
N ALA A 90 -11.87 2.42 -3.69
CA ALA A 90 -12.30 2.79 -2.34
C ALA A 90 -11.83 4.19 -1.96
N GLU A 91 -12.67 4.95 -1.28
CA GLU A 91 -12.27 6.20 -0.63
C GLU A 91 -11.40 5.87 0.59
N ARG A 92 -10.14 6.35 0.60
CA ARG A 92 -9.26 6.18 1.76
C ARG A 92 -9.75 7.07 2.90
N LYS A 93 -10.50 6.51 3.84
CA LYS A 93 -10.74 7.13 5.15
C LYS A 93 -9.45 7.02 5.96
N ILE A 94 -8.65 8.08 5.97
CA ILE A 94 -7.55 8.22 6.93
C ILE A 94 -8.23 8.28 8.29
N ALA A 95 -8.01 7.27 9.14
CA ALA A 95 -8.46 7.35 10.52
C ALA A 95 -7.75 8.56 11.14
N ASP A 96 -8.54 9.57 11.50
CA ASP A 96 -8.06 10.82 12.06
C ASP A 96 -7.29 10.52 13.36
N THR A 97 -5.97 10.67 13.33
CA THR A 97 -5.06 10.42 14.47
C THR A 97 -5.07 11.55 15.49
N SER A 98 -6.04 12.48 15.41
CA SER A 98 -6.18 13.66 16.28
C SER A 98 -6.40 13.37 17.78
N ASN A 99 -6.48 12.11 18.21
CA ASN A 99 -6.72 11.73 19.61
C ASN A 99 -5.72 10.74 20.21
N ASN A 100 -4.50 10.60 19.68
CA ASN A 100 -3.46 9.87 20.40
C ASN A 100 -2.49 10.85 21.09
N PRO A 101 -2.65 11.13 22.40
CA PRO A 101 -1.65 11.88 23.14
C PRO A 101 -0.41 10.98 23.27
N ILE A 102 0.68 11.38 22.61
CA ILE A 102 2.02 10.88 22.92
C ILE A 102 2.52 11.61 24.17
#